data_AF-A0A914JX64-F1
#
_entry.id   AF-A0A914JX64-F1
#
_cell.length_a   1.000
_cell.length_b   1.000
_cell.length_c   1.000
_cell.angle_alpha   90.00
_cell.angle_beta   90.00
_cell.angle_gamma   90.00
#
_symmetry.space_group_name_H-M   'P 1'
#
loop_
_entity.id
_entity.type
_entity.pdbx_description
1 polymer ?
#
loop_
_entity_poly.entity_id
_entity_poly.type
_entity_poly.pdbx_seq_one_letter_code
_entity_poly.pdbx_strand_id
1 'polypeptide(L)'
;MKSKNCMFRRHIRVQVEPIDIELDDDNGNLLFATLQSAFPGCSGLFYHNEKTKVKTAVKFDGQKFIPPLGDWKEREYYVQLGTRCAFPFGSYENASKQFERSVNLVSKLMTGKKGVYMDEKINRTSSPVDKIDNIKYMIQNLQQVKTEYTTPTQIKSEYMTPPASPPSIPSDDFNRTAADLEQHYSSLTPLEQQFVDLARISSAKDTIIESQRNELRTLNEQLQEIKKKSREMKDEMMKLDAKCRAQDDELIMLKNLGKEQAYMCERVNELTKQLNQTKEDYEKIITNLNLQLENEKHENKKLNVEIDEKNQKINQLEMELDEMKNERDEFINKLKHLNTKLDEQSLQFEKSFCEQADLQTSLTIENTNLLEKLGVPFLEMNETLRKKCEELTKKCSEIETLWNQKIQEAIKTEVEKNKILAEESYEQEKKISELNGMVDQMAHENNELNRRFDEIKLERDDLRRHLALLESRVKDNLSKSVVGIPLRY
;
A
#
# COMPACT_ATOMS: atom_id res chain seq x y z
N MET A 1 12.02 20.44 -32.33
CA MET A 1 10.70 19.79 -32.23
C MET A 1 10.52 19.27 -30.81
N LYS A 2 9.71 19.93 -29.97
CA LYS A 2 9.42 19.47 -28.60
C LYS A 2 8.17 18.60 -28.62
N SER A 3 8.33 17.32 -28.29
CA SER A 3 7.26 16.34 -28.14
C SER A 3 6.28 16.81 -27.06
N LYS A 4 5.02 17.05 -27.44
CA LYS A 4 3.92 17.30 -26.50
C LYS A 4 3.49 15.96 -25.93
N ASN A 5 3.84 15.71 -24.67
CA ASN A 5 3.29 14.61 -23.87
C ASN A 5 1.75 14.69 -23.86
N CYS A 6 1.12 13.74 -24.55
CA CYS A 6 -0.31 13.52 -24.46
C CYS A 6 -0.59 12.81 -23.13
N MET A 7 -1.02 13.54 -22.11
CA MET A 7 -1.52 12.94 -20.87
C MET A 7 -2.86 12.26 -21.15
N PHE A 8 -2.89 10.94 -21.07
CA PHE A 8 -4.13 10.16 -21.07
C PHE A 8 -5.00 10.57 -19.88
N ARG A 9 -6.19 11.12 -20.16
CA ARG A 9 -7.17 11.48 -19.13
C ARG A 9 -7.81 10.18 -18.59
N ARG A 10 -7.48 9.80 -17.36
CA ARG A 10 -7.94 8.55 -16.72
C ARG A 10 -9.39 8.56 -16.22
N HIS A 11 -10.10 9.67 -16.36
CA HIS A 11 -11.48 9.79 -15.91
C HIS A 11 -12.29 10.70 -16.83
N ILE A 12 -13.57 10.35 -16.98
CA ILE A 12 -14.58 11.19 -17.61
C ILE A 12 -15.47 11.78 -16.50
N ARG A 13 -15.93 13.01 -16.69
CA ARG A 13 -16.94 13.61 -15.83
C ARG A 13 -18.29 13.37 -16.50
N VAL A 14 -19.12 12.55 -15.88
CA VAL A 14 -20.50 12.31 -16.33
C VAL A 14 -21.39 13.19 -15.47
N GLN A 15 -22.21 14.02 -16.11
CA GLN A 15 -23.24 14.84 -15.46
C GLN A 15 -24.59 14.17 -15.73
N VAL A 16 -25.43 14.13 -14.69
CA VAL A 16 -26.81 13.65 -14.79
C VAL A 16 -27.72 14.87 -14.83
N GLU A 17 -28.83 14.76 -15.57
CA GLU A 17 -29.84 15.80 -15.65
C GLU A 17 -30.43 16.10 -14.25
N PRO A 18 -30.70 17.37 -13.91
CA PRO A 18 -31.37 17.73 -12.66
C PRO A 18 -32.74 17.05 -12.55
N ILE A 19 -33.09 16.63 -11.33
CA ILE A 19 -34.39 16.03 -11.02
C ILE A 19 -35.04 16.90 -9.94
N ASP A 20 -36.31 17.22 -10.14
CA ASP A 20 -37.12 17.91 -9.14
C ASP A 20 -37.58 16.90 -8.08
N ILE A 21 -37.31 17.22 -6.80
CA ILE A 21 -37.68 16.38 -5.67
C ILE A 21 -38.71 17.13 -4.83
N GLU A 22 -39.83 16.46 -4.55
CA GLU A 22 -40.89 17.00 -3.72
C GLU A 22 -40.40 17.21 -2.27
N LEU A 23 -40.81 18.34 -1.70
CA LEU A 23 -40.54 18.71 -0.31
C LEU A 23 -41.70 18.24 0.58
N ASP A 24 -41.42 18.08 1.86
CA ASP A 24 -42.42 17.73 2.87
C ASP A 24 -43.44 18.87 3.06
N ASP A 25 -44.73 18.57 2.93
CA ASP A 25 -45.83 19.54 2.93
C ASP A 25 -45.92 20.35 4.24
N ASP A 26 -45.56 19.73 5.37
CA ASP A 26 -45.73 20.34 6.69
C ASP A 26 -44.67 21.40 7.02
N ASN A 27 -43.44 21.23 6.51
CA ASN A 27 -42.30 22.03 6.96
C ASN A 27 -41.37 22.51 5.84
N GLY A 28 -41.66 22.21 4.58
CA GLY A 28 -40.81 22.56 3.43
C GLY A 28 -39.40 21.95 3.51
N ASN A 29 -39.21 20.90 4.31
CA ASN A 29 -37.93 20.22 4.46
C ASN A 29 -37.82 19.08 3.46
N LEU A 30 -36.59 18.72 3.08
CA LEU A 30 -36.38 17.56 2.23
C LEU A 30 -36.11 16.33 3.10
N LEU A 31 -36.99 15.33 3.04
CA LEU A 31 -36.78 14.08 3.76
C LEU A 31 -35.63 13.28 3.13
N PHE A 32 -34.80 12.67 3.99
CA PHE A 32 -33.70 11.84 3.51
C PHE A 32 -34.18 10.63 2.70
N ALA A 33 -35.32 10.05 3.08
CA ALA A 33 -35.94 8.94 2.37
C ALA A 33 -36.32 9.31 0.92
N THR A 34 -36.90 10.50 0.71
CA THR A 34 -37.27 11.02 -0.62
C THR A 34 -36.03 11.27 -1.49
N LEU A 35 -34.95 11.78 -0.88
CA LEU A 35 -33.66 11.93 -1.59
C LEU A 35 -33.07 10.56 -1.98
N GLN A 36 -33.15 9.57 -1.09
CA GLN A 36 -32.65 8.21 -1.36
C GLN A 36 -33.46 7.46 -2.41
N SER A 37 -34.77 7.70 -2.52
CA SER A 37 -35.58 7.09 -3.59
C SER A 37 -35.21 7.62 -4.97
N ALA A 38 -34.84 8.90 -5.07
CA ALA A 38 -34.37 9.50 -6.33
C ALA A 38 -32.90 9.14 -6.62
N PHE A 39 -32.06 9.06 -5.59
CA PHE A 39 -30.62 8.80 -5.70
C PHE A 39 -30.17 7.69 -4.74
N PRO A 40 -30.30 6.41 -5.14
CA PRO A 40 -29.87 5.28 -4.33
C PRO A 40 -28.39 5.39 -3.94
N GLY A 41 -28.10 5.25 -2.65
CA GLY A 41 -26.74 5.35 -2.11
C GLY A 41 -26.26 6.78 -1.84
N CYS A 42 -27.14 7.78 -1.90
CA CYS A 42 -26.80 9.11 -1.42
C CYS A 42 -26.53 9.12 0.09
N SER A 43 -25.53 9.91 0.49
CA SER A 43 -25.12 10.09 1.88
C SER A 43 -25.21 11.55 2.34
N GLY A 44 -25.56 12.48 1.45
CA GLY A 44 -25.66 13.89 1.78
C GLY A 44 -26.04 14.77 0.61
N LEU A 45 -26.28 16.04 0.89
CA LEU A 45 -26.64 17.07 -0.07
C LEU A 45 -25.73 18.29 0.14
N PHE A 46 -25.29 18.92 -0.93
CA PHE A 46 -24.46 20.12 -0.88
C PHE A 46 -24.79 21.09 -2.01
N TYR A 47 -24.40 22.35 -1.86
CA TYR A 47 -24.50 23.36 -2.91
C TYR A 47 -23.20 24.15 -3.01
N HIS A 48 -22.96 24.78 -4.16
CA HIS A 48 -21.86 25.72 -4.30
C HIS A 48 -22.38 27.12 -4.00
N ASN A 49 -21.73 27.83 -3.08
CA ASN A 49 -22.10 29.21 -2.80
C ASN A 49 -21.77 30.08 -4.02
N GLU A 50 -22.74 30.84 -4.53
CA GLU A 50 -22.57 31.65 -5.75
C GLU A 50 -21.43 32.66 -5.65
N LYS A 51 -21.25 33.28 -4.48
CA LYS A 51 -20.24 34.32 -4.25
C LYS A 51 -18.84 33.77 -4.05
N THR A 52 -18.71 32.66 -3.32
CA THR A 52 -17.40 32.13 -2.91
C THR A 52 -16.96 30.91 -3.73
N LYS A 53 -17.88 30.32 -4.51
CA LYS A 53 -17.69 29.04 -5.24
C LYS A 53 -17.27 27.87 -4.34
N VAL A 54 -17.41 28.00 -3.01
CA VAL A 54 -17.07 26.96 -2.04
C VAL A 54 -18.21 25.96 -1.90
N LYS A 55 -17.86 24.67 -1.88
CA LYS A 55 -18.77 23.56 -1.57
C LYS A 55 -19.26 23.68 -0.13
N THR A 56 -20.57 23.81 0.06
CA THR A 56 -21.22 23.94 1.38
C THR A 56 -22.21 22.79 1.56
N ALA A 57 -22.05 22.02 2.64
CA ALA A 57 -22.98 20.94 2.96
C ALA A 57 -24.32 21.50 3.47
N VAL A 58 -25.43 20.90 3.06
CA VAL A 58 -26.75 21.21 3.60
C VAL A 58 -26.88 20.57 4.98
N LYS A 59 -27.45 21.31 5.93
CA LYS A 59 -27.59 20.83 7.30
C LYS A 59 -28.56 19.65 7.36
N PHE A 60 -28.16 18.59 8.06
CA PHE A 60 -28.93 17.37 8.26
C PHE A 60 -29.15 17.15 9.76
N ASP A 61 -30.37 16.85 10.17
CA ASP A 61 -30.72 16.65 11.58
C ASP A 61 -30.80 15.17 12.00
N GLY A 62 -30.53 14.24 11.07
CA GLY A 62 -30.68 12.80 11.27
C GLY A 62 -31.86 12.18 10.52
N GLN A 63 -32.83 12.99 10.08
CA GLN A 63 -34.02 12.52 9.36
C GLN A 63 -34.32 13.35 8.10
N LYS A 64 -34.03 14.65 8.12
CA LYS A 64 -34.34 15.59 7.05
C LYS A 64 -33.23 16.63 6.84
N PHE A 65 -33.19 17.17 5.64
CA PHE A 65 -32.35 18.30 5.28
C PHE A 65 -33.10 19.61 5.51
N ILE A 66 -32.39 20.54 6.14
CA ILE A 66 -32.91 21.87 6.48
C ILE A 66 -32.45 22.86 5.41
N PRO A 67 -33.35 23.69 4.86
CA PRO A 67 -33.01 24.64 3.82
C PRO A 67 -31.94 25.65 4.28
N PRO A 68 -30.93 25.94 3.45
CA PRO A 68 -29.93 26.95 3.78
C PRO A 68 -30.54 28.35 3.86
N LEU A 69 -30.36 29.05 4.98
CA LEU A 69 -30.94 30.37 5.25
C LEU A 69 -32.49 30.36 5.34
N GLY A 70 -33.09 29.19 5.62
CA GLY A 70 -34.52 29.04 5.89
C GLY A 70 -35.40 28.80 4.66
N ASP A 71 -34.85 28.81 3.44
CA ASP A 71 -35.61 28.53 2.21
C ASP A 71 -34.76 27.86 1.10
N TRP A 72 -35.40 27.04 0.26
CA TRP A 72 -34.79 26.39 -0.90
C TRP A 72 -34.78 27.36 -2.08
N LYS A 73 -33.85 28.32 -2.06
CA LYS A 73 -33.67 29.21 -3.22
C LYS A 73 -33.39 28.40 -4.48
N GLU A 74 -33.82 28.90 -5.64
CA GLU A 74 -33.42 28.42 -6.97
C GLU A 74 -31.89 28.44 -7.09
N ARG A 75 -31.27 27.29 -6.80
CA ARG A 75 -29.84 27.04 -6.96
C ARG A 75 -29.64 25.56 -7.24
N GLU A 76 -28.50 25.24 -7.82
CA GLU A 76 -28.14 23.84 -8.05
C GLU A 76 -27.70 23.17 -6.75
N TYR A 77 -28.45 22.14 -6.36
CA TYR A 77 -28.10 21.23 -5.28
C TYR A 77 -27.52 19.94 -5.86
N TYR A 78 -26.47 19.45 -5.23
CA TYR A 78 -25.72 18.28 -5.67
C TYR A 78 -25.77 17.21 -4.60
N VAL A 79 -26.02 15.99 -5.04
CA VAL A 79 -26.09 14.83 -4.17
C VAL A 79 -24.70 14.25 -3.97
N GLN A 80 -24.31 14.02 -2.73
CA GLN A 80 -23.12 13.28 -2.40
C GLN A 80 -23.44 11.79 -2.38
N LEU A 81 -22.89 11.05 -3.34
CA LEU A 81 -22.97 9.59 -3.37
C LEU A 81 -21.89 9.01 -2.45
N GLY A 82 -22.32 8.18 -1.49
CA GLY A 82 -21.41 7.45 -0.63
C GLY A 82 -20.97 6.16 -1.32
N THR A 83 -19.67 5.91 -1.42
CA THR A 83 -19.16 4.57 -1.69
C THR A 83 -19.46 3.69 -0.48
N ARG A 84 -20.55 2.93 -0.57
CA ARG A 84 -21.12 2.05 0.48
C ARG A 84 -21.95 2.81 1.52
N CYS A 85 -23.25 2.92 1.22
CA CYS A 85 -24.24 3.15 2.25
C CYS A 85 -24.34 1.89 3.11
N ALA A 86 -23.61 1.85 4.23
CA ALA A 86 -24.00 1.02 5.36
C ALA A 86 -25.21 1.68 6.05
N PHE A 87 -26.35 1.73 5.35
CA PHE A 87 -27.62 1.77 6.05
C PHE A 87 -27.77 0.41 6.77
N PRO A 88 -28.22 0.36 8.03
CA PRO A 88 -28.00 -0.80 8.85
C PRO A 88 -28.91 -1.94 8.38
N PHE A 89 -28.36 -2.84 7.56
CA PHE A 89 -28.89 -4.21 7.52
C PHE A 89 -28.87 -4.86 8.91
N GLY A 90 -28.08 -4.31 9.85
CA GLY A 90 -28.19 -4.62 11.28
C GLY A 90 -29.55 -4.29 11.91
N SER A 91 -30.36 -3.38 11.35
CA SER A 91 -31.74 -3.15 11.81
C SER A 91 -32.66 -4.31 11.44
N TYR A 92 -32.57 -4.83 10.21
CA TYR A 92 -33.34 -6.00 9.78
C TYR A 92 -32.84 -7.30 10.42
N GLU A 93 -31.53 -7.44 10.60
CA GLU A 93 -30.95 -8.61 11.27
C GLU A 93 -31.25 -8.61 12.77
N ASN A 94 -31.18 -7.45 13.45
CA ASN A 94 -31.59 -7.35 14.85
C ASN A 94 -33.10 -7.44 15.03
N ALA A 95 -33.90 -6.89 14.10
CA ALA A 95 -35.35 -7.05 14.09
C ALA A 95 -35.74 -8.52 13.84
N SER A 96 -35.06 -9.22 12.93
CA SER A 96 -35.26 -10.66 12.70
C SER A 96 -34.84 -11.47 13.92
N LYS A 97 -33.73 -11.14 14.59
CA LYS A 97 -33.32 -11.79 15.85
C LYS A 97 -34.30 -11.52 16.99
N GLN A 98 -34.89 -10.34 17.08
CA GLN A 98 -35.94 -10.03 18.07
C GLN A 98 -37.25 -10.76 17.76
N PHE A 99 -37.63 -10.84 16.49
CA PHE A 99 -38.77 -11.61 16.01
C PHE A 99 -38.59 -13.12 16.25
N GLU A 100 -37.41 -13.67 15.96
CA GLU A 100 -37.10 -15.07 16.27
C GLU A 100 -37.08 -15.34 17.78
N ARG A 101 -36.60 -14.40 18.60
CA ARG A 101 -36.65 -14.53 20.07
C ARG A 101 -38.08 -14.52 20.57
N SER A 102 -38.94 -13.62 20.08
CA SER A 102 -40.34 -13.56 20.49
C SER A 102 -41.14 -14.77 19.99
N VAL A 103 -40.90 -15.24 18.76
CA VAL A 103 -41.49 -16.48 18.22
C VAL A 103 -41.01 -17.71 18.99
N ASN A 104 -39.72 -17.81 19.33
CA ASN A 104 -39.21 -18.93 20.14
C ASN A 104 -39.72 -18.91 21.58
N LEU A 105 -39.94 -17.72 22.16
CA LEU A 105 -40.46 -17.57 23.51
C LEU A 105 -41.96 -17.92 23.55
N VAL A 106 -42.73 -17.49 22.54
CA VAL A 106 -44.12 -17.90 22.33
C VAL A 106 -44.20 -19.40 22.05
N SER A 107 -43.33 -19.94 21.19
CA SER A 107 -43.23 -21.38 20.93
C SER A 107 -42.92 -22.16 22.21
N LYS A 108 -41.99 -21.71 23.05
CA LYS A 108 -41.69 -22.34 24.35
C LYS A 108 -42.85 -22.25 25.36
N LEU A 109 -43.62 -21.16 25.34
CA LEU A 109 -44.85 -21.02 26.14
C LEU A 109 -45.99 -21.91 25.64
N MET A 110 -46.09 -22.10 24.32
CA MET A 110 -47.13 -22.91 23.68
C MET A 110 -46.81 -24.41 23.70
N THR A 111 -45.52 -24.79 23.70
CA THR A 111 -45.08 -26.20 23.70
C THR A 111 -44.92 -26.76 25.12
N GLY A 112 -45.71 -26.25 26.08
CA GLY A 112 -45.66 -26.55 27.51
C GLY A 112 -45.33 -28.00 27.84
N LYS A 113 -44.04 -28.26 28.09
CA LYS A 113 -43.58 -29.42 28.85
C LYS A 113 -43.17 -28.92 30.23
N LYS A 114 -44.02 -29.26 31.20
CA LYS A 114 -43.79 -29.09 32.64
C LYS A 114 -42.42 -29.66 33.02
N GLY A 115 -41.59 -28.78 33.59
CA GLY A 115 -40.58 -29.04 34.63
C GLY A 115 -39.51 -30.09 34.37
N VAL A 116 -38.26 -29.64 34.19
CA VAL A 116 -37.07 -30.27 34.79
C VAL A 116 -36.03 -29.17 35.04
N TYR A 117 -35.40 -29.27 36.22
CA TYR A 117 -34.29 -28.52 36.78
C TYR A 117 -33.21 -28.06 35.78
N MET A 118 -32.71 -26.83 35.99
CA MET A 118 -31.34 -26.49 35.60
C MET A 118 -30.48 -26.45 36.87
N ASP A 119 -29.71 -27.52 37.03
CA ASP A 119 -28.47 -27.58 37.78
C ASP A 119 -27.39 -26.96 36.89
N GLU A 120 -26.86 -25.79 37.26
CA GLU A 120 -25.68 -25.26 36.59
C GLU A 120 -24.74 -24.61 37.61
N LYS A 121 -23.61 -25.30 37.80
CA LYS A 121 -22.49 -24.98 38.68
C LYS A 121 -21.92 -23.61 38.31
N ILE A 122 -21.94 -22.68 39.26
CA ILE A 122 -21.05 -21.51 39.23
C ILE A 122 -20.11 -21.60 40.43
N ASN A 123 -18.82 -21.64 40.08
CA ASN A 123 -17.69 -21.70 40.99
C ASN A 123 -17.67 -20.50 41.95
N ARG A 124 -17.47 -20.83 43.22
CA ARG A 124 -17.19 -19.92 44.32
C ARG A 124 -15.76 -19.39 44.22
N THR A 125 -15.58 -18.08 44.32
CA THR A 125 -14.47 -17.45 45.07
C THR A 125 -14.83 -16.02 45.48
N SER A 126 -15.40 -15.84 46.67
CA SER A 126 -15.01 -14.83 47.66
C SER A 126 -15.98 -14.84 48.87
N SER A 127 -15.41 -14.58 50.03
CA SER A 127 -15.87 -14.91 51.39
C SER A 127 -17.04 -14.06 51.91
N PRO A 128 -17.98 -14.61 52.71
CA PRO A 128 -18.96 -13.85 53.48
C PRO A 128 -18.55 -13.74 54.95
N VAL A 129 -17.96 -12.62 55.38
CA VAL A 129 -17.70 -12.36 56.82
C VAL A 129 -18.44 -11.13 57.37
N ASP A 130 -19.06 -10.27 56.55
CA ASP A 130 -19.61 -9.00 57.07
C ASP A 130 -21.13 -8.99 57.32
N LYS A 131 -21.80 -10.15 57.41
CA LYS A 131 -23.26 -10.23 57.62
C LYS A 131 -23.69 -10.70 59.01
N ILE A 132 -22.76 -10.97 59.92
CA ILE A 132 -23.08 -11.43 61.28
C ILE A 132 -23.12 -10.28 62.29
N ASP A 133 -22.45 -9.15 62.05
CA ASP A 133 -22.38 -8.04 63.02
C ASP A 133 -23.62 -7.13 63.01
N ASN A 134 -24.36 -7.05 61.90
CA ASN A 134 -25.59 -6.26 61.82
C ASN A 134 -26.80 -6.89 62.53
N ILE A 135 -26.80 -8.21 62.75
CA ILE A 135 -27.87 -8.89 63.50
C ILE A 135 -27.63 -8.75 65.01
N LYS A 136 -26.36 -8.65 65.45
CA LYS A 136 -25.99 -8.46 66.85
C LYS A 136 -26.37 -7.07 67.37
N TYR A 137 -26.25 -6.03 66.53
CA TYR A 137 -26.63 -4.65 66.86
C TYR A 137 -28.16 -4.41 66.92
N MET A 138 -28.97 -5.18 66.20
CA MET A 138 -30.44 -5.08 66.29
C MET A 138 -31.01 -5.78 67.53
N ILE A 139 -30.42 -6.89 67.97
CA ILE A 139 -30.88 -7.63 69.16
C ILE A 139 -30.53 -6.88 70.46
N GLN A 140 -29.46 -6.09 70.47
CA GLN A 140 -29.05 -5.29 71.62
C GLN A 140 -29.91 -4.03 71.85
N ASN A 141 -30.55 -3.50 70.81
CA ASN A 141 -31.47 -2.35 70.92
C ASN A 141 -32.92 -2.74 71.28
N LEU A 142 -33.25 -4.04 71.30
CA LEU A 142 -34.53 -4.56 71.79
C LEU A 142 -34.50 -5.00 73.27
N GLN A 143 -33.36 -4.86 73.95
CA GLN A 143 -33.18 -5.20 75.37
C GLN A 143 -33.04 -3.98 76.31
N GLN A 144 -33.17 -2.73 75.82
CA GLN A 144 -33.05 -1.51 76.65
C GLN A 144 -34.37 -0.73 76.86
N VAL A 145 -35.54 -1.29 76.54
CA VAL A 145 -36.83 -0.72 76.95
C VAL A 145 -37.62 -1.73 77.79
N LYS A 146 -37.07 -2.09 78.94
CA LYS A 146 -37.77 -2.82 80.00
C LYS A 146 -37.15 -2.48 81.35
N THR A 147 -37.53 -1.31 81.86
CA THR A 147 -37.59 -0.96 83.29
C THR A 147 -38.11 0.47 83.36
N GLU A 148 -39.41 0.63 83.56
CA GLU A 148 -39.91 1.55 84.58
C GLU A 148 -41.38 1.26 84.86
N TYR A 149 -41.62 0.96 86.12
CA TYR A 149 -42.91 0.67 86.71
C TYR A 149 -43.64 2.00 86.92
N THR A 150 -44.91 2.09 86.53
CA THR A 150 -45.89 2.77 87.37
C THR A 150 -47.25 2.13 87.19
N THR A 151 -47.75 1.66 88.32
CA THR A 151 -48.97 0.91 88.60
C THR A 151 -50.27 1.52 88.05
N PRO A 152 -51.25 0.68 87.65
CA PRO A 152 -52.63 1.11 87.45
C PRO A 152 -53.28 1.36 88.82
N THR A 153 -53.86 2.54 89.00
CA THR A 153 -54.63 2.92 90.19
C THR A 153 -55.75 1.92 90.41
N GLN A 154 -55.60 1.16 91.49
CA GLN A 154 -56.55 0.18 91.96
C GLN A 154 -57.84 0.87 92.41
N ILE A 155 -58.94 0.28 91.95
CA ILE A 155 -60.26 0.35 92.57
C ILE A 155 -60.10 0.00 94.05
N LYS A 156 -60.17 1.01 94.92
CA LYS A 156 -60.27 0.81 96.37
C LYS A 156 -61.76 0.76 96.73
N SER A 157 -62.28 -0.46 96.76
CA SER A 157 -63.41 -0.83 97.60
C SER A 157 -62.98 -0.69 99.06
N GLU A 158 -63.47 0.34 99.74
CA GLU A 158 -63.30 0.49 101.19
C GLU A 158 -64.66 0.22 101.86
N TYR A 159 -64.67 -0.91 102.55
CA TYR A 159 -65.55 -1.46 103.57
C TYR A 159 -66.78 -0.63 103.97
N MET A 160 -67.93 -1.28 103.83
CA MET A 160 -69.09 -1.08 104.69
C MET A 160 -68.65 -1.15 106.17
N THR A 161 -68.90 -0.07 106.90
CA THR A 161 -69.03 -0.11 108.37
C THR A 161 -70.45 0.29 108.74
N PRO A 162 -71.07 -0.38 109.72
CA PRO A 162 -72.50 -0.27 110.02
C PRO A 162 -72.85 1.06 110.69
N PRO A 163 -74.13 1.47 110.67
CA PRO A 163 -74.57 2.76 111.19
C PRO A 163 -74.39 2.81 112.70
N ALA A 164 -73.56 3.75 113.15
CA ALA A 164 -73.54 4.17 114.54
C ALA A 164 -74.85 4.90 114.84
N SER A 165 -75.67 4.24 115.66
CA SER A 165 -76.42 4.77 116.79
C SER A 165 -77.11 6.14 116.61
N PRO A 166 -78.45 6.19 116.62
CA PRO A 166 -79.20 7.45 116.58
C PRO A 166 -78.87 8.31 117.80
N PRO A 167 -78.80 9.65 117.66
CA PRO A 167 -78.68 10.54 118.79
C PRO A 167 -79.93 10.42 119.67
N SER A 168 -79.66 10.07 120.91
CA SER A 168 -80.57 9.95 122.03
C SER A 168 -81.47 11.18 122.13
N ILE A 169 -82.76 10.96 121.90
CA ILE A 169 -83.84 11.87 122.30
C ILE A 169 -83.73 12.02 123.83
N PRO A 170 -83.66 13.25 124.39
CA PRO A 170 -83.85 13.45 125.82
C PRO A 170 -85.34 13.26 126.10
N SER A 171 -85.73 12.02 126.40
CA SER A 171 -87.04 11.66 126.92
C SER A 171 -86.98 11.59 128.46
N ASP A 172 -86.64 12.71 129.08
CA ASP A 172 -86.73 12.95 130.52
C ASP A 172 -87.52 14.26 130.70
N ASP A 173 -88.85 14.18 130.69
CA ASP A 173 -89.75 15.13 131.36
C ASP A 173 -91.27 14.82 131.19
N PHE A 174 -91.64 13.75 130.47
CA PHE A 174 -93.06 13.37 130.30
C PHE A 174 -93.56 12.19 131.16
N ASN A 175 -92.76 11.73 132.14
CA ASN A 175 -93.14 10.63 133.04
C ASN A 175 -93.40 11.07 134.50
N ARG A 176 -93.63 12.37 134.75
CA ARG A 176 -93.96 12.91 136.10
C ARG A 176 -95.38 13.41 136.30
N THR A 177 -96.28 13.20 135.34
CA THR A 177 -97.71 13.56 135.47
C THR A 177 -98.65 12.41 135.04
N ALA A 178 -98.16 11.18 135.02
CA ALA A 178 -98.99 9.97 134.99
C ALA A 178 -99.06 9.26 136.35
N ALA A 179 -98.10 9.51 137.25
CA ALA A 179 -98.06 8.94 138.60
C ALA A 179 -98.99 9.64 139.62
N ASP A 180 -99.50 10.83 139.30
CA ASP A 180 -100.48 11.57 140.14
C ASP A 180 -101.95 11.35 139.71
N LEU A 181 -102.20 10.54 138.68
CA LEU A 181 -103.56 10.17 138.25
C LEU A 181 -103.94 8.72 138.61
N GLU A 182 -102.98 7.86 138.98
CA GLU A 182 -103.26 6.46 139.37
C GLU A 182 -103.92 6.31 140.76
N GLN A 183 -104.03 7.37 141.56
CA GLN A 183 -104.69 7.30 142.88
C GLN A 183 -106.23 7.51 142.86
N HIS A 184 -106.86 7.71 141.70
CA HIS A 184 -108.32 7.90 141.61
C HIS A 184 -109.06 6.90 140.68
N TYR A 185 -108.50 5.71 140.43
CA TYR A 185 -109.13 4.66 139.61
C TYR A 185 -110.03 3.67 140.38
N SER A 186 -110.50 4.01 141.58
CA SER A 186 -111.40 3.13 142.36
C SER A 186 -112.91 3.39 142.16
N SER A 187 -113.33 4.17 141.15
CA SER A 187 -114.75 4.26 140.77
C SER A 187 -115.01 4.78 139.34
N LEU A 188 -114.27 4.33 138.33
CA LEU A 188 -114.59 4.66 136.92
C LEU A 188 -115.60 3.65 136.37
N THR A 189 -116.66 4.18 135.75
CA THR A 189 -117.70 3.39 135.11
C THR A 189 -117.18 2.71 133.85
N PRO A 190 -117.75 1.56 133.41
CA PRO A 190 -117.29 0.85 132.20
C PRO A 190 -117.24 1.73 130.94
N LEU A 191 -118.08 2.77 130.89
CA LEU A 191 -118.11 3.75 129.80
C LEU A 191 -116.91 4.70 129.84
N GLU A 192 -116.51 5.17 131.02
CA GLU A 192 -115.33 6.03 131.19
C GLU A 192 -114.03 5.27 130.87
N GLN A 193 -113.95 3.99 131.22
CA GLN A 193 -112.84 3.12 130.82
C GLN A 193 -112.75 2.97 129.29
N GLN A 194 -113.89 2.82 128.60
CA GLN A 194 -113.92 2.78 127.12
C GLN A 194 -113.44 4.08 126.49
N PHE A 195 -113.72 5.24 127.09
CA PHE A 195 -113.19 6.53 126.62
C PHE A 195 -111.68 6.66 126.85
N VAL A 196 -111.17 6.17 127.98
CA VAL A 196 -109.71 6.12 128.26
C VAL A 196 -109.01 5.20 127.25
N ASP A 197 -109.59 4.03 126.96
CA ASP A 197 -109.03 3.09 125.99
C ASP A 197 -109.11 3.64 124.55
N LEU A 198 -110.20 4.30 124.16
CA LEU A 198 -110.32 5.01 122.88
C LEU A 198 -109.30 6.15 122.76
N ALA A 199 -109.07 6.92 123.83
CA ALA A 199 -108.05 7.97 123.86
C ALA A 199 -106.65 7.37 123.71
N ARG A 200 -106.32 6.28 124.43
CA ARG A 200 -105.04 5.56 124.28
C ARG A 200 -104.86 4.99 122.88
N ILE A 201 -105.89 4.37 122.30
CA ILE A 201 -105.85 3.84 120.92
C ILE A 201 -105.69 4.99 119.92
N SER A 202 -106.37 6.12 120.12
CA SER A 202 -106.22 7.30 119.26
C SER A 202 -104.80 7.85 119.32
N SER A 203 -104.24 8.04 120.52
CA SER A 203 -102.86 8.49 120.68
C SER A 203 -101.84 7.50 120.11
N ALA A 204 -102.07 6.19 120.28
CA ALA A 204 -101.23 5.15 119.69
C ALA A 204 -101.31 5.16 118.16
N LYS A 205 -102.52 5.32 117.59
CA LYS A 205 -102.73 5.46 116.14
C LYS A 205 -102.04 6.71 115.61
N ASP A 206 -102.15 7.84 116.29
CA ASP A 206 -101.48 9.09 115.91
C ASP A 206 -99.95 8.95 115.97
N THR A 207 -99.43 8.24 116.98
CA THR A 207 -97.99 7.91 117.09
C THR A 207 -97.53 7.01 115.95
N ILE A 208 -98.32 5.99 115.58
CA ILE A 208 -98.03 5.12 114.43
C ILE A 208 -98.09 5.90 113.12
N ILE A 209 -99.09 6.77 112.93
CA ILE A 209 -99.21 7.62 111.74
C ILE A 209 -98.02 8.56 111.64
N GLU A 210 -97.59 9.17 112.74
CA GLU A 210 -96.42 10.05 112.73
C GLU A 210 -95.12 9.27 112.48
N SER A 211 -94.98 8.06 113.03
CA SER A 211 -93.87 7.15 112.68
C SER A 211 -93.87 6.83 111.19
N GLN A 212 -95.02 6.41 110.63
CA GLN A 212 -95.15 6.09 109.21
C GLN A 212 -94.92 7.32 108.31
N ARG A 213 -95.35 8.51 108.73
CA ARG A 213 -95.05 9.76 108.02
C ARG A 213 -93.57 10.09 108.04
N ASN A 214 -92.90 9.86 109.16
CA ASN A 214 -91.45 10.04 109.27
C ASN A 214 -90.70 9.02 108.41
N GLU A 215 -91.09 7.74 108.45
CA GLU A 215 -90.55 6.70 107.57
C GLU A 215 -90.78 7.03 106.09
N LEU A 216 -91.98 7.49 105.71
CA LEU A 216 -92.28 7.94 104.35
C LEU A 216 -91.45 9.15 103.93
N ARG A 217 -91.22 10.12 104.85
CA ARG A 217 -90.32 11.26 104.60
C ARG A 217 -88.90 10.77 104.35
N THR A 218 -88.35 9.94 105.24
CA THR A 218 -87.00 9.37 105.10
C THR A 218 -86.87 8.52 103.82
N LEU A 219 -87.86 7.68 103.51
CA LEU A 219 -87.85 6.86 102.30
C LEU A 219 -87.93 7.71 101.03
N ASN A 220 -88.72 8.79 101.04
CA ASN A 220 -88.83 9.71 99.91
C ASN A 220 -87.53 10.53 99.73
N GLU A 221 -86.88 10.96 100.81
CA GLU A 221 -85.56 11.59 100.77
C GLU A 221 -84.52 10.62 100.17
N GLN A 222 -84.49 9.37 100.64
CA GLN A 222 -83.62 8.32 100.08
C GLN A 222 -83.92 8.07 98.59
N LEU A 223 -85.20 8.01 98.20
CA LEU A 223 -85.61 7.85 96.79
C LEU A 223 -85.12 9.03 95.93
N GLN A 224 -85.24 10.26 96.44
CA GLN A 224 -84.75 11.46 95.75
C GLN A 224 -83.23 11.44 95.62
N GLU A 225 -82.51 11.03 96.66
CA GLU A 225 -81.06 10.90 96.64
C GLU A 225 -80.61 9.82 95.64
N ILE A 226 -81.25 8.65 95.62
CA ILE A 226 -80.97 7.59 94.64
C ILE A 226 -81.27 8.06 93.22
N LYS A 227 -82.38 8.78 92.98
CA LYS A 227 -82.69 9.37 91.67
C LYS A 227 -81.67 10.42 91.24
N LYS A 228 -81.15 11.21 92.18
CA LYS A 228 -80.07 12.16 91.92
C LYS A 228 -78.79 11.41 91.53
N LYS A 229 -78.35 10.44 92.34
CA LYS A 229 -77.18 9.59 92.06
C LYS A 229 -77.30 8.84 90.73
N SER A 230 -78.49 8.32 90.41
CA SER A 230 -78.75 7.64 89.13
C SER A 230 -78.62 8.58 87.93
N ARG A 231 -79.07 9.84 88.04
CA ARG A 231 -78.86 10.85 86.99
C ARG A 231 -77.39 11.21 86.84
N GLU A 232 -76.69 11.47 87.95
CA GLU A 232 -75.26 11.77 87.96
C GLU A 232 -74.45 10.64 87.30
N MET A 233 -74.72 9.37 87.67
CA MET A 233 -74.05 8.21 87.09
C MET A 233 -74.36 8.04 85.59
N LYS A 234 -75.58 8.38 85.15
CA LYS A 234 -75.94 8.36 83.72
C LYS A 234 -75.18 9.43 82.94
N ASP A 235 -75.06 10.65 83.48
CA ASP A 235 -74.33 11.75 82.86
C ASP A 235 -72.83 11.43 82.81
N GLU A 236 -72.27 10.81 83.85
CA GLU A 236 -70.90 10.30 83.86
C GLU A 236 -70.68 9.21 82.81
N MET A 237 -71.60 8.25 82.70
CA MET A 237 -71.55 7.21 81.67
C MET A 237 -71.57 7.83 80.25
N MET A 238 -72.40 8.84 80.00
CA MET A 238 -72.43 9.54 78.71
C MET A 238 -71.11 10.28 78.41
N LYS A 239 -70.51 10.91 79.41
CA LYS A 239 -69.19 11.55 79.27
C LYS A 239 -68.09 10.53 78.96
N LEU A 240 -68.12 9.38 79.64
CA LEU A 240 -67.17 8.29 79.39
C LEU A 240 -67.36 7.68 78.00
N ASP A 241 -68.60 7.48 77.53
CA ASP A 241 -68.87 6.98 76.17
C ASP A 241 -68.35 7.95 75.11
N ALA A 242 -68.61 9.26 75.27
CA ALA A 242 -68.07 10.29 74.37
C ALA A 242 -66.54 10.30 74.35
N LYS A 243 -65.90 10.13 75.52
CA LYS A 243 -64.44 10.01 75.62
C LYS A 243 -63.91 8.74 74.91
N CYS A 244 -64.59 7.60 75.07
CA CYS A 244 -64.20 6.36 74.40
C CYS A 244 -64.29 6.50 72.88
N ARG A 245 -65.36 7.11 72.35
CA ARG A 245 -65.50 7.37 70.91
C ARG A 245 -64.40 8.28 70.36
N ALA A 246 -64.07 9.36 71.07
CA ALA A 246 -62.97 10.24 70.67
C ALA A 246 -61.62 9.49 70.64
N GLN A 247 -61.37 8.62 71.62
CA GLN A 247 -60.18 7.77 71.63
C GLN A 247 -60.18 6.73 70.49
N ASP A 248 -61.33 6.18 70.13
CA ASP A 248 -61.44 5.28 68.98
C ASP A 248 -61.15 6.00 67.65
N ASP A 249 -61.64 7.23 67.48
CA ASP A 249 -61.35 8.06 66.31
C ASP A 249 -59.85 8.40 66.23
N GLU A 250 -59.23 8.76 67.36
CA GLU A 250 -57.78 8.98 67.45
C GLU A 250 -56.99 7.71 67.07
N LEU A 251 -57.41 6.54 67.56
CA LEU A 251 -56.79 5.26 67.21
C LEU A 251 -56.91 4.93 65.71
N ILE A 252 -58.03 5.26 65.08
CA ILE A 252 -58.20 5.09 63.63
C ILE A 252 -57.23 5.99 62.87
N MET A 253 -57.08 7.26 63.28
CA MET A 253 -56.11 8.18 62.66
C MET A 253 -54.68 7.67 62.80
N LEU A 254 -54.28 7.21 64.00
CA LEU A 254 -52.95 6.65 64.24
C LEU A 254 -52.67 5.39 63.40
N LYS A 255 -53.68 4.52 63.22
CA LYS A 255 -53.57 3.35 62.33
C LYS A 255 -53.36 3.76 60.87
N ASN A 256 -54.05 4.79 60.40
CA ASN A 256 -53.88 5.29 59.03
C ASN A 256 -52.50 5.93 58.84
N LEU A 257 -52.04 6.73 59.80
CA LEU A 257 -50.69 7.30 59.79
C LEU A 257 -49.62 6.19 59.78
N GLY A 258 -49.82 5.11 60.53
CA GLY A 258 -48.93 3.95 60.52
C GLY A 258 -48.84 3.27 59.14
N LYS A 259 -49.95 3.19 58.39
CA LYS A 259 -49.96 2.66 57.02
C LYS A 259 -49.24 3.59 56.05
N GLU A 260 -49.46 4.90 56.14
CA GLU A 260 -48.76 5.89 55.33
C GLU A 260 -47.26 5.87 55.59
N GLN A 261 -46.85 5.78 56.86
CA GLN A 261 -45.45 5.65 57.24
C GLN A 261 -44.82 4.38 56.65
N ALA A 262 -45.52 3.24 56.72
CA ALA A 262 -45.03 2.00 56.12
C ALA A 262 -44.83 2.14 54.60
N TYR A 263 -45.81 2.72 53.89
CA TYR A 263 -45.70 3.00 52.45
C TYR A 263 -44.53 3.93 52.12
N MET A 264 -44.35 5.01 52.89
CA MET A 264 -43.23 5.93 52.70
C MET A 264 -41.88 5.26 52.94
N CYS A 265 -41.77 4.39 53.96
CA CYS A 265 -40.57 3.59 54.19
C CYS A 265 -40.26 2.65 53.02
N GLU A 266 -41.26 1.96 52.48
CA GLU A 266 -41.11 1.12 51.29
C GLU A 266 -40.64 1.95 50.08
N ARG A 267 -41.23 3.13 49.88
CA ARG A 267 -40.86 4.03 48.79
C ARG A 267 -39.42 4.55 48.93
N VAL A 268 -39.00 4.91 50.13
CA VAL A 268 -37.62 5.33 50.41
C VAL A 268 -36.63 4.20 50.16
N ASN A 269 -36.96 2.97 50.58
CA ASN A 269 -36.11 1.80 50.33
C ASN A 269 -35.96 1.52 48.83
N GLU A 270 -37.03 1.61 48.05
CA GLU A 270 -36.99 1.41 46.60
C GLU A 270 -36.16 2.50 45.91
N LEU A 271 -36.36 3.78 46.27
CA LEU A 271 -35.55 4.88 45.73
C LEU A 271 -34.07 4.74 46.12
N THR A 272 -33.78 4.29 47.34
CA THR A 272 -32.40 4.03 47.79
C THR A 272 -31.76 2.91 46.99
N LYS A 273 -32.52 1.84 46.69
CA LYS A 273 -32.06 0.74 45.84
C LYS A 273 -31.76 1.21 44.41
N GLN A 274 -32.66 2.01 43.82
CA GLN A 274 -32.46 2.58 42.49
C GLN A 274 -31.24 3.50 42.42
N LEU A 275 -31.05 4.34 43.44
CA LEU A 275 -29.89 5.22 43.56
C LEU A 275 -28.59 4.42 43.63
N ASN A 276 -28.54 3.38 44.46
CA ASN A 276 -27.36 2.52 44.58
C ASN A 276 -27.06 1.78 43.28
N GLN A 277 -28.08 1.27 42.58
CA GLN A 277 -27.88 0.61 41.28
C GLN A 277 -27.31 1.58 40.24
N THR A 278 -27.86 2.80 40.18
CA THR A 278 -27.38 3.84 39.26
C THR A 278 -25.94 4.24 39.59
N LYS A 279 -25.59 4.33 40.88
CA LYS A 279 -24.23 4.59 41.33
C LYS A 279 -23.26 3.50 40.86
N GLU A 280 -23.61 2.22 41.05
CA GLU A 280 -22.78 1.10 40.58
C GLU A 280 -22.59 1.11 39.06
N ASP A 281 -23.63 1.46 38.30
CA ASP A 281 -23.55 1.52 36.85
C ASP A 281 -22.66 2.67 36.37
N TYR A 282 -22.73 3.84 37.03
CA TYR A 282 -21.78 4.92 36.77
C TYR A 282 -20.34 4.56 37.15
N GLU A 283 -20.13 3.83 38.25
CA GLU A 283 -18.79 3.34 38.63
C GLU A 283 -18.22 2.37 37.57
N LYS A 284 -19.04 1.49 37.01
CA LYS A 284 -18.65 0.62 35.87
C LYS A 284 -18.30 1.43 34.62
N ILE A 285 -19.07 2.48 34.31
CA ILE A 285 -18.79 3.35 33.17
C ILE A 285 -17.47 4.11 33.39
N ILE A 286 -17.25 4.68 34.58
CA ILE A 286 -16.03 5.41 34.93
C ILE A 286 -14.81 4.50 34.82
N THR A 287 -14.89 3.28 35.37
CA THR A 287 -13.78 2.32 35.30
C THR A 287 -13.45 1.91 33.87
N ASN A 288 -14.46 1.69 33.01
CA ASN A 288 -14.25 1.39 31.60
C ASN A 288 -13.63 2.59 30.83
N LEU A 289 -14.15 3.80 31.03
CA LEU A 289 -13.60 5.01 30.41
C LEU A 289 -12.16 5.27 30.83
N ASN A 290 -11.82 5.04 32.11
CA ASN A 290 -10.44 5.15 32.59
C ASN A 290 -9.52 4.11 31.94
N LEU A 291 -9.99 2.87 31.74
CA LEU A 291 -9.22 1.84 31.04
C LEU A 291 -8.99 2.21 29.57
N GLN A 292 -10.02 2.71 28.88
CA GLN A 292 -9.90 3.21 27.51
C GLN A 292 -8.91 4.38 27.43
N LEU A 293 -8.99 5.32 28.36
CA LEU A 293 -8.08 6.47 28.41
C LEU A 293 -6.61 6.03 28.59
N GLU A 294 -6.35 5.04 29.44
CA GLU A 294 -4.98 4.52 29.62
C GLU A 294 -4.48 3.75 28.38
N ASN A 295 -5.34 3.00 27.69
CA ASN A 295 -5.00 2.36 26.43
C ASN A 295 -4.64 3.39 25.35
N GLU A 296 -5.44 4.44 25.19
CA GLU A 296 -5.19 5.54 24.25
C GLU A 296 -3.91 6.31 24.62
N LYS A 297 -3.61 6.52 25.91
CA LYS A 297 -2.33 7.08 26.35
C LYS A 297 -1.15 6.18 25.99
N HIS A 298 -1.32 4.86 26.10
CA HIS A 298 -0.26 3.91 25.73
C HIS A 298 0.00 3.91 24.22
N GLU A 299 -1.04 3.89 23.40
CA GLU A 299 -0.91 4.01 21.93
C GLU A 299 -0.31 5.36 21.53
N ASN A 300 -0.70 6.47 22.15
CA ASN A 300 -0.07 7.77 21.91
C ASN A 300 1.43 7.77 22.25
N LYS A 301 1.84 7.14 23.35
CA LYS A 301 3.27 7.01 23.70
C LYS A 301 4.02 6.21 22.64
N LYS A 302 3.43 5.12 22.15
CA LYS A 302 4.01 4.27 21.09
C LYS A 302 4.15 5.02 19.77
N LEU A 303 3.12 5.76 19.36
CA LEU A 303 3.16 6.59 18.16
C LEU A 303 4.21 7.70 18.26
N ASN A 304 4.38 8.32 19.44
CA ASN A 304 5.44 9.30 19.66
C ASN A 304 6.84 8.71 19.49
N VAL A 305 7.09 7.50 20.02
CA VAL A 305 8.36 6.79 19.81
C VAL A 305 8.59 6.51 18.32
N GLU A 306 7.56 6.07 17.59
CA GLU A 306 7.67 5.85 16.14
C GLU A 306 7.98 7.16 15.39
N ILE A 307 7.34 8.27 15.76
CA ILE A 307 7.63 9.60 15.19
C ILE A 307 9.10 9.98 15.42
N ASP A 308 9.62 9.78 16.64
CA ASP A 308 11.02 10.08 16.96
C ASP A 308 12.00 9.22 16.14
N GLU A 309 11.72 7.92 15.96
CA GLU A 309 12.51 7.04 15.10
C GLU A 309 12.49 7.47 13.64
N LYS A 310 11.33 7.86 13.10
CA LYS A 310 11.22 8.39 11.73
C LYS A 310 11.98 9.70 11.58
N ASN A 311 11.90 10.60 12.56
CA ASN A 311 12.64 11.87 12.56
C ASN A 311 14.16 11.63 12.57
N GLN A 312 14.65 10.68 13.38
CA GLN A 312 16.06 10.28 13.34
C GLN A 312 16.47 9.76 11.95
N LYS A 313 15.61 8.97 11.30
CA LYS A 313 15.90 8.46 9.95
C LYS A 313 15.88 9.57 8.90
N ILE A 314 14.97 10.53 9.00
CA ILE A 314 14.96 11.71 8.12
C ILE A 314 16.27 12.47 8.25
N ASN A 315 16.73 12.76 9.47
CA ASN A 315 17.98 13.47 9.70
C ASN A 315 19.20 12.71 9.11
N GLN A 316 19.23 11.38 9.22
CA GLN A 316 20.29 10.57 8.58
C GLN A 316 20.27 10.71 7.06
N LEU A 317 19.09 10.62 6.44
CA LEU A 317 18.95 10.75 4.99
C LEU A 317 19.29 12.17 4.50
N GLU A 318 19.01 13.20 5.30
CA GLU A 318 19.42 14.58 5.01
C GLU A 318 20.94 14.73 5.02
N MET A 319 21.63 14.14 6.01
CA MET A 319 23.09 14.11 6.04
C MET A 319 23.70 13.39 4.82
N GLU A 320 23.20 12.19 4.49
CA GLU A 320 23.63 11.44 3.30
C GLU A 320 23.41 12.25 2.01
N LEU A 321 22.28 12.95 1.91
CA LEU A 321 21.95 13.77 0.75
C LEU A 321 22.90 14.97 0.61
N ASP A 322 23.31 15.60 1.71
CA ASP A 322 24.28 16.68 1.69
C ASP A 322 25.70 16.20 1.37
N GLU A 323 26.10 15.03 1.85
CA GLU A 323 27.36 14.37 1.44
C GLU A 323 27.37 14.13 -0.08
N MET A 324 26.30 13.54 -0.63
CA MET A 324 26.18 13.29 -2.07
C MET A 324 26.17 14.59 -2.91
N LYS A 325 25.60 15.69 -2.39
CA LYS A 325 25.69 17.00 -3.05
C LYS A 325 27.13 17.51 -3.10
N ASN A 326 27.86 17.39 -2.00
CA ASN A 326 29.26 17.80 -1.93
C ASN A 326 30.12 17.00 -2.93
N GLU A 327 29.95 15.67 -2.98
CA GLU A 327 30.64 14.82 -3.96
C GLU A 327 30.30 15.21 -5.40
N ARG A 328 29.01 15.45 -5.70
CA ARG A 328 28.58 15.92 -7.02
C ARG A 328 29.27 17.22 -7.39
N ASP A 329 29.35 18.17 -6.47
CA ASP A 329 29.98 19.47 -6.72
C ASP A 329 31.50 19.34 -6.93
N GLU A 330 32.17 18.43 -6.22
CA GLU A 330 33.55 18.06 -6.50
C GLU A 330 33.74 17.47 -7.90
N PHE A 331 32.86 16.55 -8.32
CA PHE A 331 32.91 15.98 -9.67
C PHE A 331 32.66 17.02 -10.75
N ILE A 332 31.71 17.95 -10.54
CA ILE A 332 31.48 19.07 -11.45
C ILE A 332 32.74 19.93 -11.58
N ASN A 333 33.43 20.21 -10.48
CA ASN A 333 34.67 20.99 -10.51
C ASN A 333 35.80 20.24 -11.22
N LYS A 334 35.95 18.93 -11.00
CA LYS A 334 36.91 18.07 -11.74
C LYS A 334 36.62 18.06 -13.23
N LEU A 335 35.34 17.92 -13.63
CA LEU A 335 34.93 17.96 -15.03
C LEU A 335 35.23 19.30 -15.67
N LYS A 336 34.93 20.41 -15.00
CA LYS A 336 35.28 21.76 -15.49
C LYS A 336 36.78 21.89 -15.73
N HIS A 337 37.61 21.47 -14.77
CA HIS A 337 39.05 21.52 -14.91
C HIS A 337 39.58 20.68 -16.09
N LEU A 338 39.08 19.44 -16.22
CA LEU A 338 39.44 18.57 -17.34
C LEU A 338 39.00 19.15 -18.69
N ASN A 339 37.82 19.78 -18.76
CA ASN A 339 37.35 20.41 -19.98
C ASN A 339 38.24 21.60 -20.38
N THR A 340 38.60 22.46 -19.42
CA THR A 340 39.56 23.56 -19.67
C THR A 340 40.91 23.02 -20.17
N LYS A 341 41.42 21.95 -19.56
CA LYS A 341 42.66 21.31 -20.02
C LYS A 341 42.56 20.74 -21.44
N LEU A 342 41.41 20.15 -21.79
CA LEU A 342 41.16 19.63 -23.13
C LEU A 342 41.07 20.77 -24.16
N ASP A 343 40.42 21.88 -23.80
CA ASP A 343 40.34 23.08 -24.65
C ASP A 343 41.75 23.66 -24.89
N GLU A 344 42.57 23.76 -23.84
CA GLU A 344 43.97 24.20 -23.94
C GLU A 344 44.81 23.29 -24.84
N GLN A 345 44.68 21.97 -24.71
CA GLN A 345 45.38 21.01 -25.57
C GLN A 345 44.91 21.09 -27.02
N SER A 346 43.60 21.23 -27.24
CA SER A 346 43.03 21.37 -28.58
C SER A 346 43.56 22.63 -29.27
N LEU A 347 43.64 23.74 -28.54
CA LEU A 347 44.22 24.98 -29.04
C LEU A 347 45.72 24.82 -29.38
N GLN A 348 46.48 24.10 -28.56
CA GLN A 348 47.89 23.80 -28.85
C GLN A 348 48.05 22.93 -30.10
N PHE A 349 47.22 21.89 -30.25
CA PHE A 349 47.23 21.05 -31.45
C PHE A 349 46.89 21.85 -32.70
N GLU A 350 45.86 22.69 -32.64
CA GLU A 350 45.46 23.53 -33.77
C GLU A 350 46.58 24.50 -34.17
N LYS A 351 47.25 25.12 -33.19
CA LYS A 351 48.42 25.96 -33.45
C LYS A 351 49.56 25.18 -34.12
N SER A 352 49.91 24.00 -33.58
CA SER A 352 50.97 23.15 -34.15
C SER A 352 50.62 22.67 -35.56
N PHE A 353 49.34 22.40 -35.83
CA PHE A 353 48.87 21.99 -37.15
C PHE A 353 48.96 23.13 -38.16
N CYS A 354 48.61 24.36 -37.77
CA CYS A 354 48.82 25.55 -38.59
C CYS A 354 50.30 25.77 -38.89
N GLU A 355 51.18 25.70 -37.88
CA GLU A 355 52.63 25.83 -38.07
C GLU A 355 53.18 24.75 -39.04
N GLN A 356 52.70 23.51 -38.94
CA GLN A 356 53.07 22.43 -39.86
C GLN A 356 52.56 22.69 -41.28
N ALA A 357 51.33 23.16 -41.43
CA ALA A 357 50.75 23.49 -42.74
C ALA A 357 51.51 24.64 -43.42
N ASP A 358 51.90 25.66 -42.66
CA ASP A 358 52.72 26.78 -43.14
C ASP A 358 54.10 26.30 -43.61
N LEU A 359 54.77 25.45 -42.81
CA LEU A 359 56.05 24.84 -43.19
C LEU A 359 55.93 23.97 -44.45
N GLN A 360 54.89 23.14 -44.54
CA GLN A 360 54.65 22.30 -45.71
C GLN A 360 54.37 23.13 -46.96
N THR A 361 53.62 24.22 -46.83
CA THR A 361 53.37 25.17 -47.91
C THR A 361 54.66 25.84 -48.36
N SER A 362 55.47 26.32 -47.40
CA SER A 362 56.78 26.94 -47.66
C SER A 362 57.73 25.98 -48.38
N LEU A 363 57.83 24.73 -47.93
CA LEU A 363 58.67 23.71 -48.55
C LEU A 363 58.17 23.31 -49.95
N THR A 364 56.85 23.26 -50.14
CA THR A 364 56.26 23.02 -51.47
C THR A 364 56.61 24.15 -52.41
N ILE A 365 56.47 25.41 -51.99
CA ILE A 365 56.88 26.59 -52.77
C ILE A 365 58.37 26.52 -53.12
N GLU A 366 59.24 26.23 -52.16
CA GLU A 366 60.69 26.13 -52.40
C GLU A 366 61.04 24.99 -53.37
N ASN A 367 60.44 23.81 -53.22
CA ASN A 367 60.63 22.69 -54.15
C ASN A 367 60.13 23.04 -55.56
N THR A 368 59.01 23.75 -55.67
CA THR A 368 58.46 24.20 -56.96
C THR A 368 59.42 25.20 -57.61
N ASN A 369 59.94 26.16 -56.84
CA ASN A 369 60.95 27.13 -57.29
C ASN A 369 62.26 26.45 -57.73
N LEU A 370 62.72 25.42 -57.02
CA LEU A 370 63.92 24.66 -57.40
C LEU A 370 63.68 23.84 -58.68
N LEU A 371 62.50 23.22 -58.82
CA LEU A 371 62.12 22.50 -60.03
C LEU A 371 62.07 23.45 -61.24
N GLU A 372 61.54 24.66 -61.05
CA GLU A 372 61.50 25.69 -62.08
C GLU A 372 62.91 26.21 -62.42
N LYS A 373 63.75 26.50 -61.42
CA LYS A 373 65.11 27.02 -61.63
C LYS A 373 66.10 26.02 -62.20
N LEU A 374 65.99 24.74 -61.85
CA LEU A 374 66.98 23.71 -62.21
C LEU A 374 66.40 22.65 -63.14
N GLY A 375 65.18 22.19 -62.87
CA GLY A 375 64.52 21.15 -63.64
C GLY A 375 64.17 21.60 -65.06
N VAL A 376 63.57 22.79 -65.21
CA VAL A 376 63.20 23.32 -66.54
C VAL A 376 64.42 23.52 -67.43
N PRO A 377 65.51 24.21 -67.01
CA PRO A 377 66.69 24.36 -67.85
C PRO A 377 67.38 23.02 -68.17
N PHE A 378 67.38 22.08 -67.23
CA PHE A 378 67.92 20.74 -67.48
C PHE A 378 67.11 19.96 -68.53
N LEU A 379 65.78 20.05 -68.48
CA LEU A 379 64.89 19.46 -69.48
C LEU A 379 65.08 20.10 -70.85
N GLU A 380 65.17 21.43 -70.93
CA GLU A 380 65.47 22.15 -72.17
C GLU A 380 66.84 21.75 -72.75
N MET A 381 67.85 21.60 -71.90
CA MET A 381 69.18 21.14 -72.31
C MET A 381 69.15 19.69 -72.80
N ASN A 382 68.44 18.79 -72.13
CA ASN A 382 68.26 17.41 -72.59
C ASN A 382 67.52 17.32 -73.91
N GLU A 383 66.45 18.11 -74.11
CA GLU A 383 65.74 18.16 -75.39
C GLU A 383 66.65 18.66 -76.51
N THR A 384 67.49 19.65 -76.22
CA THR A 384 68.50 20.16 -77.17
C THR A 384 69.54 19.09 -77.50
N LEU A 385 70.04 18.36 -76.51
CA LEU A 385 70.96 17.24 -76.71
C LEU A 385 70.30 16.11 -77.50
N ARG A 386 69.03 15.76 -77.21
CA ARG A 386 68.28 14.73 -77.95
C ARG A 386 68.16 15.10 -79.41
N LYS A 387 67.74 16.33 -79.73
CA LYS A 387 67.68 16.83 -81.11
C LYS A 387 69.03 16.74 -81.81
N LYS A 388 70.12 17.08 -81.12
CA LYS A 388 71.49 16.98 -81.67
C LYS A 388 71.90 15.52 -81.91
N CYS A 389 71.53 14.60 -81.03
CA CYS A 389 71.71 13.16 -81.22
C CYS A 389 70.90 12.63 -82.41
N GLU A 390 69.64 13.06 -82.57
CA GLU A 390 68.80 12.73 -83.73
C GLU A 390 69.43 13.23 -85.04
N GLU A 391 69.93 14.48 -85.07
CA GLU A 391 70.66 15.03 -86.22
C GLU A 391 71.93 14.24 -86.55
N LEU A 392 72.72 13.88 -85.54
CA LEU A 392 73.94 13.08 -85.75
C LEU A 392 73.59 11.68 -86.24
N THR A 393 72.54 11.05 -85.71
CA THR A 393 72.06 9.74 -86.16
C THR A 393 71.63 9.79 -87.62
N LYS A 394 70.91 10.86 -88.03
CA LYS A 394 70.54 11.09 -89.43
C LYS A 394 71.77 11.26 -90.33
N LYS A 395 72.77 12.03 -89.89
CA LYS A 395 74.04 12.16 -90.63
C LYS A 395 74.78 10.83 -90.75
N CYS A 396 74.79 10.01 -89.70
CA CYS A 396 75.38 8.67 -89.73
C CYS A 396 74.66 7.76 -90.73
N SER A 397 73.32 7.76 -90.76
CA SER A 397 72.57 6.94 -91.73
C SER A 397 72.73 7.44 -93.17
N GLU A 398 72.86 8.75 -93.40
CA GLU A 398 73.22 9.33 -94.70
C GLU A 398 74.63 8.87 -95.16
N ILE A 399 75.61 8.85 -94.26
CA ILE A 399 76.95 8.33 -94.56
C ILE A 399 76.90 6.83 -94.85
N GLU A 400 76.17 6.07 -94.04
CA GLU A 400 76.03 4.62 -94.19
C GLU A 400 75.37 4.25 -95.53
N THR A 401 74.34 4.97 -95.95
CA THR A 401 73.69 4.78 -97.26
C THR A 401 74.63 5.12 -98.43
N LEU A 402 75.37 6.23 -98.34
CA LEU A 402 76.39 6.60 -99.35
C LEU A 402 77.51 5.56 -99.43
N TRP A 403 77.96 5.04 -98.30
CA TRP A 403 79.03 4.04 -98.26
C TRP A 403 78.57 2.70 -98.82
N ASN A 404 77.35 2.27 -98.46
CA ASN A 404 76.73 1.08 -99.03
C ASN A 404 76.52 1.20 -100.55
N GLN A 405 76.12 2.37 -101.06
CA GLN A 405 76.04 2.62 -102.50
C GLN A 405 77.40 2.45 -103.18
N LYS A 406 78.47 3.05 -102.64
CA LYS A 406 79.83 2.91 -103.19
C LYS A 406 80.32 1.45 -103.18
N ILE A 407 80.04 0.71 -102.10
CA ILE A 407 80.40 -0.71 -102.02
C ILE A 407 79.65 -1.52 -103.09
N GLN A 408 78.35 -1.28 -103.28
CA GLN A 408 77.55 -1.94 -104.32
C GLN A 408 78.06 -1.65 -105.73
N GLU A 409 78.46 -0.41 -106.02
CA GLU A 409 79.08 -0.04 -107.30
C GLU A 409 80.43 -0.73 -107.52
N ALA A 410 81.26 -0.82 -106.47
CA ALA A 410 82.55 -1.52 -106.51
C ALA A 410 82.38 -3.03 -106.73
N ILE A 411 81.42 -3.67 -106.05
CA ILE A 411 81.09 -5.08 -106.26
C ILE A 411 80.64 -5.31 -107.71
N LYS A 412 79.76 -4.45 -108.23
CA LYS A 412 79.25 -4.58 -109.61
C LYS A 412 80.36 -4.46 -110.66
N THR A 413 81.32 -3.56 -110.45
CA THR A 413 82.47 -3.41 -111.36
C THR A 413 83.43 -4.60 -111.30
N GLU A 414 83.63 -5.18 -110.11
CA GLU A 414 84.52 -6.33 -109.96
C GLU A 414 83.92 -7.64 -110.48
N VAL A 415 82.59 -7.82 -110.35
CA VAL A 415 81.86 -8.93 -110.97
C VAL A 415 82.00 -8.90 -112.50
N GLU A 416 81.94 -7.72 -113.12
CA GLU A 416 82.08 -7.60 -114.59
C GLU A 416 83.52 -7.91 -115.04
N LYS A 417 84.54 -7.51 -114.28
CA LYS A 417 85.93 -7.91 -114.58
C LYS A 417 86.14 -9.42 -114.47
N ASN A 418 85.58 -10.06 -113.45
CA ASN A 418 85.69 -11.51 -113.28
C ASN A 418 85.03 -12.28 -114.42
N LYS A 419 83.94 -11.74 -114.99
CA LYS A 419 83.31 -12.31 -116.18
C LYS A 419 84.23 -12.25 -117.40
N ILE A 420 84.90 -11.12 -117.64
CA ILE A 420 85.86 -10.97 -118.74
C ILE A 420 87.06 -11.92 -118.56
N LEU A 421 87.60 -12.04 -117.34
CA LEU A 421 88.70 -12.96 -117.05
C LEU A 421 88.30 -14.44 -117.22
N ALA A 422 87.06 -14.80 -116.92
CA ALA A 422 86.55 -16.15 -117.15
C ALA A 422 86.45 -16.50 -118.64
N GLU A 423 86.04 -15.53 -119.48
CA GLU A 423 86.02 -15.67 -120.94
C GLU A 423 87.46 -15.83 -121.50
N GLU A 424 88.43 -15.04 -121.02
CA GLU A 424 89.84 -15.19 -121.41
C GLU A 424 90.46 -16.54 -121.01
N SER A 425 90.12 -17.05 -119.82
CA SER A 425 90.59 -18.36 -119.35
C SER A 425 90.05 -19.51 -120.22
N TYR A 426 88.79 -19.43 -120.64
CA TYR A 426 88.18 -20.41 -121.54
C TYR A 426 88.86 -20.42 -122.92
N GLU A 427 89.20 -19.23 -123.45
CA GLU A 427 89.93 -19.09 -124.72
C GLU A 427 91.35 -19.70 -124.64
N GLN A 428 92.03 -19.55 -123.49
CA GLN A 428 93.35 -20.14 -123.27
C GLN A 428 93.31 -21.66 -123.14
N GLU A 429 92.31 -22.23 -122.44
CA GLU A 429 92.11 -23.69 -122.36
C GLU A 429 91.90 -24.32 -123.74
N LYS A 430 91.13 -23.67 -124.62
CA LYS A 430 90.95 -24.11 -126.01
C LYS A 430 92.27 -24.17 -126.78
N LYS A 431 93.14 -23.17 -126.58
CA LYS A 431 94.45 -23.09 -127.24
C LYS A 431 95.44 -24.14 -126.73
N ILE A 432 95.37 -24.49 -125.45
CA ILE A 432 96.14 -25.60 -124.86
C ILE A 432 95.66 -26.95 -125.45
N SER A 433 94.35 -27.12 -125.64
CA SER A 433 93.79 -28.33 -126.25
C SER A 433 94.26 -28.52 -127.70
N GLU A 434 94.37 -27.45 -128.48
CA GLU A 434 94.89 -27.49 -129.85
C GLU A 434 96.39 -27.82 -129.89
N LEU A 435 97.18 -27.24 -128.99
CA LEU A 435 98.62 -27.51 -128.89
C LEU A 435 98.92 -28.96 -128.47
N ASN A 436 98.14 -29.52 -127.55
CA ASN A 436 98.27 -30.93 -127.16
C ASN A 436 97.98 -31.88 -128.33
N GLY A 437 97.00 -31.55 -129.19
CA GLY A 437 96.73 -32.32 -130.40
C GLY A 437 97.91 -32.33 -131.40
N MET A 438 98.62 -31.20 -131.54
CA MET A 438 99.84 -31.13 -132.36
C MET A 438 101.01 -31.94 -131.78
N VAL A 439 101.17 -31.95 -130.46
CA VAL A 439 102.23 -32.73 -129.79
C VAL A 439 102.01 -34.23 -129.97
N ASP A 440 100.78 -34.71 -129.85
CA ASP A 440 100.44 -36.12 -130.10
C ASP A 440 100.68 -36.53 -131.55
N GLN A 441 100.41 -35.62 -132.50
CA GLN A 441 100.66 -35.85 -133.93
C GLN A 441 102.16 -35.93 -134.24
N MET A 442 102.98 -35.03 -133.66
CA MET A 442 104.45 -35.09 -133.79
C MET A 442 105.04 -36.32 -133.10
N ALA A 443 104.48 -36.77 -131.98
CA ALA A 443 104.91 -38.00 -131.31
C ALA A 443 104.64 -39.24 -132.17
N HIS A 444 103.53 -39.26 -132.92
CA HIS A 444 103.21 -40.35 -133.85
C HIS A 444 104.19 -40.40 -135.03
N GLU A 445 104.47 -39.26 -135.67
CA GLU A 445 105.41 -39.17 -136.79
C GLU A 445 106.85 -39.53 -136.40
N ASN A 446 107.28 -39.14 -135.19
CA ASN A 446 108.63 -39.44 -134.70
C ASN A 446 108.82 -40.94 -134.41
N ASN A 447 107.78 -41.62 -133.93
CA ASN A 447 107.80 -43.07 -133.74
C ASN A 447 107.82 -43.84 -135.07
N GLU A 448 107.17 -43.32 -136.10
CA GLU A 448 107.14 -43.90 -137.44
C GLU A 448 108.48 -43.70 -138.19
N LEU A 449 109.11 -42.54 -138.00
CA LEU A 449 110.48 -42.28 -138.47
C LEU A 449 111.53 -43.16 -137.80
N ASN A 450 111.42 -43.38 -136.48
CA ASN A 450 112.33 -44.29 -135.77
C ASN A 450 112.19 -45.74 -136.27
N ARG A 451 110.96 -46.19 -136.58
CA ARG A 451 110.73 -47.52 -137.13
C ARG A 451 111.37 -47.71 -138.51
N ARG A 452 111.28 -46.69 -139.38
CA ARG A 452 111.98 -46.67 -140.68
C ARG A 452 113.51 -46.63 -140.53
N PHE A 453 114.01 -45.93 -139.52
CA PHE A 453 115.45 -45.88 -139.24
C PHE A 453 116.01 -47.25 -138.83
N ASP A 454 115.27 -48.02 -138.03
CA ASP A 454 115.67 -49.37 -137.62
C ASP A 454 115.66 -50.39 -138.77
N GLU A 455 114.70 -50.28 -139.71
CA GLU A 455 114.66 -51.10 -140.93
C GLU A 455 115.87 -50.85 -141.84
N ILE A 456 116.22 -49.58 -142.06
CA ILE A 456 117.40 -49.18 -142.87
C ILE A 456 118.71 -49.63 -142.20
N LYS A 457 118.76 -49.60 -140.86
CA LYS A 457 119.93 -50.04 -140.10
C LYS A 457 120.15 -51.55 -140.26
N LEU A 458 119.07 -52.34 -140.32
CA LEU A 458 119.13 -53.77 -140.58
C LEU A 458 119.63 -54.09 -142.00
N GLU A 459 119.10 -53.40 -143.03
CA GLU A 459 119.55 -53.58 -144.42
C GLU A 459 121.04 -53.23 -144.60
N ARG A 460 121.50 -52.16 -143.96
CA ARG A 460 122.92 -51.77 -143.99
C ARG A 460 123.83 -52.84 -143.38
N ASP A 461 123.39 -53.48 -142.30
CA ASP A 461 124.19 -54.49 -141.60
C ASP A 461 124.22 -55.83 -142.37
N ASP A 462 123.18 -56.17 -143.12
CA ASP A 462 123.18 -57.33 -144.03
C ASP A 462 124.05 -57.10 -145.28
N LEU A 463 124.05 -55.89 -145.84
CA LEU A 463 124.96 -55.52 -146.93
C LEU A 463 126.44 -55.57 -146.52
N ARG A 464 126.76 -55.20 -145.27
CA ARG A 464 128.11 -55.34 -144.70
C ARG A 464 128.55 -56.80 -144.55
N ARG A 465 127.63 -57.72 -144.20
CA ARG A 465 127.93 -59.16 -144.16
C ARG A 465 128.18 -59.74 -145.54
N HIS A 466 127.46 -59.29 -146.56
CA HIS A 466 127.68 -59.72 -147.94
C HIS A 466 129.04 -59.27 -148.50
N LEU A 467 129.49 -58.06 -148.16
CA LEU A 467 130.81 -57.54 -148.52
C LEU A 467 131.95 -58.35 -147.87
N ALA A 468 131.81 -58.71 -146.59
CA ALA A 468 132.80 -59.53 -145.88
C ALA A 468 132.93 -60.96 -146.46
N LEU A 469 131.83 -61.56 -146.93
CA LEU A 469 131.84 -62.88 -147.57
C LEU A 469 132.49 -62.87 -148.96
N LEU A 470 132.37 -61.76 -149.71
CA LEU A 470 133.02 -61.62 -151.02
C LEU A 470 134.54 -61.38 -150.89
N GLU A 471 134.96 -60.59 -149.90
CA GLU A 471 136.39 -60.36 -149.62
C GLU A 471 137.11 -61.63 -149.13
N SER A 472 136.41 -62.50 -148.38
CA SER A 472 136.92 -63.80 -147.97
C SER A 472 137.11 -64.77 -149.15
N ARG A 473 136.31 -64.66 -150.22
CA ARG A 473 136.32 -65.62 -151.34
C ARG A 473 137.43 -65.36 -152.36
N VAL A 474 137.91 -64.13 -152.48
CA VAL A 474 138.99 -63.77 -153.42
C VAL A 474 140.37 -64.00 -152.79
N LYS A 475 140.50 -63.84 -151.47
CA LYS A 475 141.76 -64.05 -150.75
C LYS A 475 142.20 -65.53 -150.69
N ASP A 476 141.27 -66.47 -150.80
CA ASP A 476 141.54 -67.91 -150.70
C ASP A 476 142.04 -68.58 -152.00
N ASN A 477 141.95 -67.93 -153.18
CA ASN A 477 142.45 -68.52 -154.44
C ASN A 477 143.88 -68.11 -154.80
N LEU A 478 144.56 -67.31 -153.97
CA LEU A 478 145.90 -66.76 -154.26
C LEU A 478 147.05 -67.36 -153.42
N SER A 479 146.81 -68.40 -152.61
CA SER A 479 147.85 -68.88 -151.68
C SER A 479 147.95 -70.41 -151.50
N LYS A 480 148.12 -71.17 -152.59
CA LYS A 480 148.79 -72.50 -152.53
C LYS A 480 149.34 -72.95 -153.89
N SER A 481 150.65 -73.25 -153.89
CA SER A 481 151.40 -74.05 -154.87
C SER A 481 152.20 -73.32 -155.98
N VAL A 482 153.40 -72.87 -155.60
CA VAL A 482 154.63 -73.06 -156.41
C VAL A 482 155.06 -74.53 -156.29
N VAL A 483 154.90 -75.30 -157.36
CA VAL A 483 155.90 -76.10 -158.09
C VAL A 483 155.35 -76.15 -159.53
N GLY A 484 155.99 -75.69 -160.59
CA GLY A 484 157.29 -75.09 -160.81
C GLY A 484 157.42 -74.86 -162.32
N ILE A 485 158.68 -74.85 -162.77
CA ILE A 485 159.14 -74.96 -164.15
C ILE A 485 159.39 -73.61 -164.86
N PRO A 486 160.62 -73.42 -165.37
CA PRO A 486 161.09 -72.20 -166.06
C PRO A 486 160.70 -72.25 -167.54
N LEU A 487 160.91 -71.15 -168.28
CA LEU A 487 161.57 -71.13 -169.59
C LEU A 487 161.40 -69.79 -170.33
N ARG A 488 162.30 -69.62 -171.30
CA ARG A 488 162.33 -68.64 -172.38
C ARG A 488 161.22 -68.86 -173.43
N TYR A 489 161.07 -67.80 -174.24
CA TYR A 489 160.20 -67.51 -175.40
C TYR A 489 158.87 -66.86 -175.07
#